data_AF-A0A9W6TZ77-F1
#
_entry.id   AF-A0A9W6TZ77-F1
#
_cell.length_a   1.000
_cell.length_b   1.000
_cell.length_c   1.000
_cell.angle_alpha   90.00
_cell.angle_beta   90.00
_cell.angle_gamma   90.00
#
_symmetry.space_group_name_H-M   'P 1'
#
loop_
_entity.id
_entity.type
_entity.pdbx_description
1 polymer ?
#
loop_
_entity_poly.entity_id
_entity_poly.type
_entity_poly.pdbx_seq_one_letter_code
_entity_poly.pdbx_strand_id
1 'polypeptide(L)'
;MDATLATFDTVETADCVESCPVAGFESSIVAATYQLHKAEETGEAEDRRSGTLQHFRLECDAANTDGAGVAVHKVEETATSSGIFDIKWNTEAMNGKAVLGAATAGGSLELYELIRDASYDAKQTLRHSGLTTEANADSMCLSLDWSNRVHSNAQPSICVSHSDG
;
A
#
# COMPACT_ATOMS: atom_id res chain seq x y z
N MET A 1 10.41 22.21 -17.99
CA MET A 1 11.13 20.92 -18.10
C MET A 1 10.50 20.03 -17.07
N ASP A 2 9.73 19.05 -17.50
CA ASP A 2 9.15 18.06 -16.59
C ASP A 2 10.25 17.05 -16.28
N ALA A 3 10.95 17.28 -15.19
CA ALA A 3 12.05 16.41 -14.78
C ALA A 3 11.46 15.22 -14.01
N THR A 4 11.61 14.02 -14.56
CA THR A 4 11.35 12.76 -13.85
C THR A 4 12.50 12.49 -12.89
N LEU A 5 12.20 12.35 -11.58
CA LEU A 5 13.22 12.07 -10.56
C LEU A 5 13.73 10.63 -10.61
N ALA A 6 12.83 9.67 -10.82
CA ALA A 6 13.15 8.25 -10.92
C ALA A 6 12.08 7.50 -11.72
N THR A 7 12.44 6.34 -12.25
CA THR A 7 11.52 5.43 -12.94
C THR A 7 11.77 4.02 -12.45
N PHE A 8 10.69 3.32 -12.12
CA PHE A 8 10.71 1.94 -11.66
C PHE A 8 9.73 1.12 -12.48
N ASP A 9 10.12 -0.10 -12.83
CA ASP A 9 9.22 -1.09 -13.40
C ASP A 9 8.59 -1.89 -12.26
N THR A 10 7.26 -1.86 -12.16
CA THR A 10 6.51 -2.63 -11.16
C THR A 10 6.39 -4.10 -11.52
N VAL A 11 6.80 -4.50 -12.74
CA VAL A 11 6.70 -5.85 -13.32
C VAL A 11 5.25 -6.29 -13.58
N GLU A 12 4.37 -6.12 -12.60
CA GLU A 12 2.92 -6.26 -12.73
C GLU A 12 2.24 -4.91 -12.97
N THR A 13 0.96 -4.94 -13.35
CA THR A 13 0.18 -3.71 -13.59
C THR A 13 0.00 -2.92 -12.30
N ALA A 14 0.54 -1.71 -12.25
CA ALA A 14 0.32 -0.78 -11.14
C ALA A 14 -1.11 -0.25 -11.18
N ASP A 15 -1.85 -0.40 -10.07
CA ASP A 15 -3.27 -0.06 -10.00
C ASP A 15 -3.52 1.18 -9.14
N CYS A 16 -2.86 1.28 -7.98
CA CYS A 16 -2.95 2.45 -7.11
C CYS A 16 -1.61 2.79 -6.43
N VAL A 17 -1.49 4.06 -6.02
CA VAL A 17 -0.30 4.60 -5.34
C VAL A 17 -0.72 5.57 -4.24
N GLU A 18 -0.06 5.50 -3.10
CA GLU A 18 -0.36 6.35 -1.93
C GLU A 18 0.93 6.86 -1.28
N SER A 19 0.94 8.15 -0.95
CA SER A 19 2.01 8.79 -0.17
C SER A 19 1.59 8.85 1.29
N CYS A 20 2.46 8.44 2.21
CA CYS A 20 2.12 8.36 3.62
C CYS A 20 1.92 9.77 4.22
N PRO A 21 0.75 10.08 4.81
CA PRO A 21 0.50 11.40 5.41
C PRO A 21 0.96 11.49 6.87
N VAL A 22 1.38 10.37 7.47
CA VAL A 22 1.63 10.26 8.91
C VAL A 22 2.95 10.92 9.27
N ALA A 23 2.92 11.80 10.28
CA ALA A 23 4.09 12.51 10.76
C ALA A 23 5.26 11.56 11.12
N GLY A 24 6.44 11.81 10.55
CA GLY A 24 7.62 10.97 10.66
C GLY A 24 7.73 9.80 9.66
N PHE A 25 6.72 9.60 8.80
CA PHE A 25 6.67 8.57 7.76
C PHE A 25 6.45 9.15 6.36
N GLU A 26 6.47 10.47 6.20
CA GLU A 26 6.10 11.22 4.99
C GLU A 26 7.01 10.93 3.78
N SER A 27 8.20 10.38 4.03
CA SER A 27 9.12 9.94 2.97
C SER A 27 8.69 8.64 2.30
N SER A 28 7.65 7.95 2.80
CA SER A 28 7.20 6.66 2.29
C SER A 28 6.10 6.81 1.24
N ILE A 29 6.29 6.14 0.11
CA ILE A 29 5.29 5.94 -0.94
C ILE A 29 5.10 4.44 -1.14
N VAL A 30 3.86 4.00 -1.32
CA VAL A 30 3.57 2.60 -1.66
C VAL A 30 2.80 2.56 -2.97
N ALA A 31 3.27 1.76 -3.92
CA ALA A 31 2.53 1.40 -5.11
C ALA A 31 2.00 -0.03 -4.96
N ALA A 32 0.74 -0.25 -5.29
CA ALA A 32 0.12 -1.56 -5.29
C ALA A 32 -0.11 -2.07 -6.72
N THR A 33 0.05 -3.37 -6.90
CA THR A 33 -0.18 -4.02 -8.20
C THR A 33 -1.40 -4.93 -8.19
N TYR A 34 -1.96 -5.08 -9.38
CA TYR A 34 -2.98 -6.05 -9.70
C TYR A 34 -2.58 -6.79 -10.96
N GLN A 35 -2.60 -8.13 -10.91
CA GLN A 35 -2.39 -8.95 -12.10
C GLN A 35 -3.40 -10.09 -12.14
N LEU A 36 -4.17 -10.15 -13.22
CA LEU A 36 -5.00 -11.31 -13.55
C LEU A 36 -4.16 -12.29 -14.38
N HIS A 37 -4.11 -13.53 -13.91
CA HIS A 37 -3.51 -14.69 -14.57
C HIS A 37 -4.64 -15.58 -15.03
N LYS A 38 -4.89 -15.64 -16.35
CA LYS A 38 -5.98 -16.46 -16.88
C LYS A 38 -5.61 -17.93 -16.88
N ALA A 39 -6.52 -18.80 -16.46
CA ALA A 39 -6.33 -20.25 -16.45
C ALA A 39 -5.86 -20.79 -17.81
N GLU A 40 -6.43 -20.27 -18.90
CA GLU A 40 -6.09 -20.65 -20.27
C GLU A 40 -4.63 -20.33 -20.64
N GLU A 41 -4.04 -19.30 -20.04
CA GLU A 41 -2.68 -18.83 -20.32
C GLU A 41 -1.64 -19.52 -19.44
N THR A 42 -2.00 -19.86 -18.19
CA THR A 42 -1.10 -20.47 -17.21
C THR A 42 -1.20 -21.99 -17.15
N GLY A 43 -2.25 -22.58 -17.71
CA GLY A 43 -2.57 -24.00 -17.53
C GLY A 43 -3.04 -24.36 -16.12
N GLU A 44 -3.42 -23.35 -15.32
CA GLU A 44 -4.05 -23.53 -14.00
C GLU A 44 -5.53 -23.93 -14.14
N ALA A 45 -6.16 -24.39 -13.05
CA ALA A 45 -7.55 -24.84 -13.08
C ALA A 45 -8.56 -23.67 -13.11
N GLU A 46 -8.19 -22.55 -12.50
CA GLU A 46 -9.04 -21.36 -12.32
C GLU A 46 -8.18 -20.10 -12.51
N ASP A 47 -8.82 -18.99 -12.81
CA ASP A 47 -8.15 -17.69 -12.88
C ASP A 47 -7.56 -17.31 -11.52
N ARG A 48 -6.35 -16.76 -11.53
CA ARG A 48 -5.65 -16.32 -10.31
C ARG A 48 -5.35 -14.85 -10.36
N ARG A 49 -5.57 -14.15 -9.25
CA ARG A 49 -5.23 -12.74 -9.08
C ARG A 49 -4.04 -12.62 -8.13
N SER A 50 -2.97 -11.95 -8.54
CA SER A 50 -1.83 -11.62 -7.67
C SER A 50 -1.63 -10.11 -7.59
N GLY A 51 -0.93 -9.70 -6.54
CA GLY A 51 -0.52 -8.32 -6.34
C GLY A 51 0.72 -8.26 -5.46
N THR A 52 1.32 -7.07 -5.45
CA THR A 52 2.44 -6.70 -4.61
C THR A 52 2.21 -5.32 -4.03
N LEU A 53 2.78 -5.06 -2.86
CA LEU A 53 3.01 -3.73 -2.33
C LEU A 53 4.49 -3.41 -2.50
N GLN A 54 4.80 -2.37 -3.27
CA GLN A 54 6.16 -1.89 -3.52
C GLN A 54 6.37 -0.60 -2.75
N HIS A 55 7.23 -0.66 -1.74
CA HIS A 55 7.53 0.48 -0.87
C HIS A 55 8.74 1.24 -1.42
N PHE A 56 8.55 2.54 -1.60
CA PHE A 56 9.56 3.49 -2.02
C PHE A 56 9.79 4.53 -0.94
N ARG A 57 11.03 5.00 -0.83
CA ARG A 57 11.42 6.05 0.09
C ARG A 57 12.07 7.20 -0.65
N LEU A 58 11.67 8.41 -0.29
CA LEU A 58 12.31 9.65 -0.72
C LEU A 58 13.41 10.01 0.27
N GLU A 59 14.60 10.29 -0.26
CA GLU A 59 15.73 10.78 0.49
C GLU A 59 16.16 12.14 -0.03
N CYS A 60 16.34 13.08 0.89
CA CYS A 60 16.76 14.46 0.60
C CYS A 60 17.76 14.87 1.68
N ASP A 61 18.90 15.42 1.25
CA ASP A 61 19.96 15.91 2.14
C ASP A 61 19.67 17.31 2.70
N ALA A 62 18.65 17.99 2.15
CA ALA A 62 18.22 19.32 2.56
C ALA A 62 16.95 19.30 3.41
N ALA A 63 16.86 20.24 4.35
CA ALA A 63 15.67 20.49 5.17
C ALA A 63 14.48 21.04 4.36
N ASN A 64 14.73 21.58 3.16
CA ASN A 64 13.73 21.95 2.18
C ASN A 64 14.01 21.18 0.89
N THR A 65 12.98 20.56 0.31
CA THR A 65 13.06 19.80 -0.94
C THR A 65 13.02 20.69 -2.19
N ASP A 66 12.68 21.98 -2.07
CA ASP A 66 12.65 22.92 -3.20
C ASP A 66 14.03 23.11 -3.82
N GLY A 67 14.20 22.57 -5.02
CA GLY A 67 15.47 22.62 -5.76
C GLY A 67 16.57 21.72 -5.18
N ALA A 68 16.25 20.87 -4.20
CA ALA A 68 17.18 19.91 -3.63
C ALA A 68 17.31 18.65 -4.50
N GLY A 69 18.43 17.94 -4.35
CA GLY A 69 18.62 16.63 -4.96
C GLY A 69 17.79 15.59 -4.22
N VAL A 70 16.61 15.27 -4.73
CA VAL A 70 15.77 14.19 -4.18
C VAL A 70 16.13 12.88 -4.85
N ALA A 71 16.52 11.89 -4.05
CA ALA A 71 16.68 10.51 -4.49
C ALA A 71 15.44 9.70 -4.11
N VAL A 72 15.08 8.73 -4.96
CA VAL A 72 13.99 7.78 -4.70
C VAL A 72 14.57 6.38 -4.71
N HIS A 73 14.27 5.60 -3.68
CA HIS A 73 14.75 4.23 -3.52
C HIS A 73 13.59 3.27 -3.38
N LYS A 74 13.57 2.18 -4.15
CA LYS A 74 12.71 1.03 -3.84
C LYS A 74 13.32 0.32 -2.63
N VAL A 75 12.58 0.30 -1.52
CA VAL A 75 13.03 -0.26 -0.24
C VAL A 75 12.77 -1.75 -0.22
N GLU A 76 11.55 -2.16 -0.61
CA GLU A 76 11.11 -3.55 -0.58
C GLU A 76 9.90 -3.78 -1.48
N GLU A 77 9.58 -5.06 -1.65
CA GLU A 77 8.41 -5.56 -2.36
C GLU A 77 7.85 -6.74 -1.55
N THR A 78 6.55 -6.70 -1.28
CA THR A 78 5.84 -7.72 -0.51
C THR A 78 4.67 -8.24 -1.32
N ALA A 79 4.58 -9.57 -1.49
CA ALA A 79 3.42 -10.21 -2.10
C ALA A 79 2.19 -10.12 -1.18
N THR A 80 1.03 -9.84 -1.76
CA THR A 80 -0.27 -9.78 -1.07
C THR A 80 -1.04 -11.09 -1.27
N SER A 81 -2.17 -11.29 -0.57
CA SER A 81 -2.97 -12.52 -0.77
C SER A 81 -3.69 -12.59 -2.13
N SER A 82 -3.90 -11.43 -2.76
CA SER A 82 -4.50 -11.28 -4.09
C SER A 82 -4.10 -9.95 -4.73
N GLY A 83 -4.56 -9.67 -5.96
CA GLY A 83 -4.40 -8.34 -6.57
C GLY A 83 -5.06 -7.24 -5.74
N ILE A 84 -4.52 -6.02 -5.78
CA ILE A 84 -5.01 -4.90 -4.95
C ILE A 84 -5.72 -3.87 -5.83
N PHE A 85 -6.92 -3.45 -5.40
CA PHE A 85 -7.71 -2.42 -6.09
C PHE A 85 -7.58 -1.02 -5.47
N ASP A 86 -7.38 -0.95 -4.16
CA ASP A 86 -7.26 0.32 -3.45
C ASP A 86 -6.37 0.13 -2.23
N ILE A 87 -5.55 1.14 -1.95
CA ILE A 87 -4.80 1.26 -0.71
C ILE A 87 -5.08 2.64 -0.11
N LYS A 88 -5.19 2.74 1.23
CA LYS A 88 -5.28 4.03 1.92
C LYS A 88 -4.56 4.01 3.25
N TRP A 89 -3.74 5.02 3.48
CA TRP A 89 -3.16 5.26 4.79
C TRP A 89 -4.23 5.73 5.78
N ASN A 90 -4.14 5.24 7.01
CA ASN A 90 -4.70 5.94 8.15
C ASN A 90 -4.05 7.33 8.23
N THR A 91 -4.86 8.36 8.45
CA THR A 91 -4.39 9.76 8.43
C THR A 91 -3.44 10.05 9.60
N GLU A 92 -3.60 9.33 10.71
CA GLU A 92 -2.84 9.53 11.95
C GLU A 92 -2.10 8.27 12.37
N ALA A 93 -1.00 8.44 13.11
CA ALA A 93 -0.26 7.31 13.66
C ALA A 93 -1.12 6.54 14.67
N MET A 94 -1.24 5.23 14.49
CA MET A 94 -1.87 4.33 15.47
C MET A 94 -0.76 3.65 16.27
N ASN A 95 -0.71 3.91 17.59
CA ASN A 95 0.35 3.39 18.48
C ASN A 95 1.77 3.68 17.97
N GLY A 96 1.98 4.86 17.39
CA GLY A 96 3.28 5.30 16.88
C GLY A 96 3.70 4.69 15.53
N LYS A 97 2.77 4.03 14.85
CA LYS A 97 2.98 3.40 13.53
C LYS A 97 2.05 4.02 12.48
N ALA A 98 2.54 4.15 11.25
CA ALA A 98 1.67 4.44 10.10
C ALA A 98 1.04 3.13 9.61
N VAL A 99 -0.28 3.14 9.40
CA VAL A 99 -1.04 1.93 9.02
C VAL A 99 -1.65 2.14 7.65
N LEU A 100 -1.45 1.18 6.75
CA LEU A 100 -1.99 1.14 5.40
C LEU A 100 -3.06 0.04 5.35
N GLY A 101 -4.26 0.38 4.90
CA GLY A 101 -5.25 -0.63 4.52
C GLY A 101 -5.16 -0.93 3.03
N ALA A 102 -5.38 -2.19 2.65
CA ALA A 102 -5.37 -2.66 1.26
C ALA A 102 -6.63 -3.50 0.98
N ALA A 103 -7.40 -3.07 -0.01
CA ALA A 103 -8.60 -3.74 -0.50
C ALA A 103 -8.20 -4.72 -1.61
N THR A 104 -8.38 -6.02 -1.36
CA THR A 104 -7.93 -7.07 -2.27
C THR A 104 -9.04 -7.60 -3.17
N ALA A 105 -8.64 -8.05 -4.35
CA ALA A 105 -9.50 -8.72 -5.30
C ALA A 105 -9.95 -10.12 -4.84
N GLY A 106 -9.45 -10.61 -3.70
CA GLY A 106 -9.90 -11.81 -3.03
C GLY A 106 -10.96 -11.56 -1.94
N GLY A 107 -11.51 -10.33 -1.85
CA GLY A 107 -12.57 -10.03 -0.88
C GLY A 107 -12.07 -9.75 0.53
N SER A 108 -10.78 -9.43 0.65
CA SER A 108 -10.16 -9.18 1.94
C SER A 108 -9.75 -7.73 2.10
N LEU A 109 -9.75 -7.29 3.35
CA LEU A 109 -9.06 -6.10 3.81
C LEU A 109 -7.80 -6.55 4.55
N GLU A 110 -6.64 -6.22 3.98
CA GLU A 110 -5.35 -6.42 4.62
C GLU A 110 -4.86 -5.14 5.28
N LEU A 111 -4.15 -5.27 6.39
CA LEU A 111 -3.51 -4.17 7.10
C LEU A 111 -2.00 -4.35 7.08
N TYR A 112 -1.30 -3.26 6.84
CA TYR A 112 0.15 -3.17 6.85
C TYR A 112 0.60 -2.01 7.73
N GLU A 113 1.76 -2.14 8.36
CA GLU A 113 2.33 -1.12 9.26
C GLU A 113 3.75 -0.76 8.84
N LEU A 114 4.07 0.54 8.76
CA LEU A 114 5.46 0.99 8.70
C LEU A 114 6.05 0.98 10.10
N ILE A 115 7.10 0.16 10.26
CA ILE A 115 7.88 0.07 11.49
C ILE A 115 9.21 0.76 11.26
N ARG A 116 9.57 1.70 12.14
CA ARG A 116 10.93 2.26 12.21
C ARG A 116 11.82 1.29 12.95
N ASP A 117 12.89 0.85 12.31
CA ASP A 117 13.91 0.08 13.02
C ASP A 117 14.65 1.00 14.02
N ALA A 118 15.06 0.45 15.17
CA ALA A 118 15.70 1.22 16.25
C ALA A 118 17.20 1.51 15.96
N SER A 119 17.70 1.09 14.80
CA SER A 119 19.09 1.30 14.38
C SER A 119 19.32 2.72 13.83
N TYR A 120 20.60 3.14 13.79
CA TYR A 120 21.02 4.47 13.33
C TYR A 120 20.61 4.77 11.88
N ASP A 121 20.34 3.75 11.07
CA ASP A 121 19.87 3.86 9.69
C ASP A 121 18.37 3.57 9.67
N ALA A 122 17.56 4.55 10.08
CA ALA A 122 16.12 4.46 10.36
C ALA A 122 15.29 4.01 9.14
N LYS A 123 15.44 2.74 8.75
CA LYS A 123 14.69 2.07 7.68
C LYS A 123 13.27 1.88 8.16
N GLN A 124 12.34 2.25 7.30
CA GLN A 124 10.93 2.00 7.49
C GLN A 124 10.60 0.75 6.68
N THR A 125 10.11 -0.30 7.33
CA THR A 125 9.67 -1.54 6.66
C THR A 125 8.16 -1.68 6.83
N LEU A 126 7.47 -1.95 5.75
CA LEU A 126 6.06 -2.27 5.64
C LEU A 126 5.84 -3.74 6.00
N ARG A 127 5.10 -3.99 7.08
CA ARG A 127 4.83 -5.35 7.55
C ARG A 127 3.34 -5.62 7.61
N HIS A 128 2.93 -6.78 7.12
CA HIS A 128 1.56 -7.26 7.28
C HIS A 128 1.23 -7.41 8.77
N SER A 129 0.15 -6.75 9.21
CA SER A 129 -0.25 -6.64 10.61
C SER A 129 -1.64 -7.20 10.90
N GLY A 130 -2.47 -7.42 9.87
CA GLY A 130 -3.81 -7.97 10.05
C GLY A 130 -4.54 -8.27 8.75
N LEU A 131 -5.56 -9.12 8.85
CA LEU A 131 -6.40 -9.54 7.73
C LEU A 131 -7.84 -9.69 8.24
N THR A 132 -8.78 -9.09 7.52
CA THR A 132 -10.22 -9.35 7.65
C THR A 132 -10.75 -9.82 6.31
N THR A 133 -11.60 -10.84 6.33
CA THR A 133 -12.26 -11.37 5.14
C THR A 133 -13.76 -11.37 5.37
N GLU A 134 -14.54 -11.05 4.35
CA GLU A 134 -15.97 -11.33 4.40
C GLU A 134 -16.24 -12.84 4.38
N ALA A 135 -17.42 -13.24 4.84
CA ALA A 135 -17.80 -14.66 4.86
C ALA A 135 -18.04 -15.25 3.45
N ASN A 136 -18.23 -14.38 2.45
CA ASN A 136 -18.45 -14.80 1.07
C ASN A 136 -17.13 -14.81 0.30
N ALA A 137 -16.68 -16.02 -0.07
CA ALA A 137 -15.40 -16.24 -0.75
C ALA A 137 -15.35 -15.67 -2.18
N ASP A 138 -16.49 -15.33 -2.78
CA ASP A 138 -16.55 -14.88 -4.18
C ASP A 138 -16.62 -13.35 -4.34
N SER A 139 -16.72 -12.60 -3.25
CA SER A 139 -16.82 -11.13 -3.32
C SER A 139 -15.44 -10.47 -3.43
N MET A 140 -15.33 -9.39 -4.20
CA MET A 140 -14.14 -8.53 -4.28
C MET A 140 -14.25 -7.35 -3.32
N CYS A 141 -13.15 -6.94 -2.70
CA CYS A 141 -13.06 -5.71 -1.90
C CYS A 141 -12.46 -4.62 -2.80
N LEU A 142 -13.28 -3.64 -3.21
CA LEU A 142 -12.94 -2.72 -4.30
C LEU A 142 -12.28 -1.42 -3.83
N SER A 143 -12.72 -0.91 -2.68
CA SER A 143 -12.23 0.36 -2.14
C SER A 143 -12.32 0.37 -0.63
N LEU A 144 -11.51 1.20 0.03
CA LEU A 144 -11.60 1.43 1.47
C LEU A 144 -11.55 2.91 1.84
N ASP A 145 -12.02 3.28 3.03
CA ASP A 145 -11.67 4.57 3.63
C ASP A 145 -11.70 4.52 5.16
N TRP A 146 -10.95 5.42 5.78
CA TRP A 146 -10.82 5.54 7.23
C TRP A 146 -11.77 6.59 7.78
N SER A 147 -12.47 6.26 8.88
CA SER A 147 -13.45 7.18 9.50
C SER A 147 -12.84 8.43 10.15
N ASN A 148 -11.52 8.54 10.19
CA ASN A 148 -10.79 9.65 10.79
C ASN A 148 -10.11 10.60 9.80
N ARG A 149 -10.46 10.52 8.51
CA ARG A 149 -9.90 11.40 7.47
C ARG A 149 -10.16 12.89 7.71
N VAL A 150 -11.31 13.22 8.30
CA VAL A 150 -11.72 14.61 8.60
C VAL A 150 -11.60 14.94 10.09
N HIS A 151 -11.94 13.97 10.94
CA HIS A 151 -11.95 14.14 12.39
C HIS A 151 -10.99 13.16 13.02
N SER A 152 -10.00 13.67 13.76
CA SER A 152 -9.06 12.85 14.51
C SER A 152 -9.80 11.84 15.39
N ASN A 153 -9.37 10.58 15.32
CA ASN A 153 -9.86 9.50 16.14
C ASN A 153 -8.75 8.46 16.29
N ALA A 154 -8.37 8.19 17.54
CA ALA A 154 -7.33 7.23 17.90
C ALA A 154 -7.72 5.77 17.68
N GLN A 155 -9.02 5.49 17.50
CA GLN A 155 -9.58 4.17 17.19
C GLN A 155 -10.50 4.29 15.98
N PRO A 156 -9.94 4.54 14.78
CA PRO A 156 -10.74 4.69 13.58
C PRO A 156 -11.38 3.36 13.18
N SER A 157 -12.47 3.46 12.43
CA SER A 157 -13.09 2.33 11.75
C SER A 157 -12.75 2.42 10.27
N ILE A 158 -12.72 1.27 9.60
CA ILE A 158 -12.51 1.19 8.15
C ILE A 158 -13.82 0.79 7.52
N CYS A 159 -14.24 1.52 6.49
CA CYS A 159 -15.33 1.12 5.61
C CYS A 159 -14.74 0.54 4.34
N VAL A 160 -15.35 -0.51 3.81
CA VAL A 160 -14.96 -1.15 2.55
C VAL A 160 -16.16 -1.31 1.64
N SER A 161 -15.95 -1.21 0.33
CA SER A 161 -16.96 -1.55 -0.67
C SER A 161 -16.71 -2.94 -1.25
N HIS A 162 -17.79 -3.66 -1.49
CA HIS A 162 -17.74 -5.03 -2.00
C HIS A 162 -18.55 -5.15 -3.29
N SER A 163 -18.10 -6.03 -4.19
CA SER A 163 -18.79 -6.41 -5.42
C SER A 163 -18.75 -7.92 -5.60
N ASP A 164 -19.78 -8.48 -6.22
CA ASP A 164 -19.91 -9.88 -6.63
C ASP A 164 -19.61 -10.11 -8.13
N GLY A 165 -19.18 -9.07 -8.85
CA GLY A 165 -18.99 -9.08 -10.30
C GLY A 165 -20.08 -8.32 -11.04
#